data_AF-A0A0Q8Q8G6-F1
#
_entry.id   AF-A0A0Q8Q8G6-F1
#
_cell.length_a   1.000
_cell.length_b   1.000
_cell.length_c   1.000
_cell.angle_alpha   90.00
_cell.angle_beta   90.00
_cell.angle_gamma   90.00
#
_symmetry.space_group_name_H-M   'P 1'
#
loop_
_entity.id
_entity.type
_entity.pdbx_description
1 polymer ?
#
loop_
_entity_poly.entity_id
_entity_poly.type
_entity_poly.pdbx_seq_one_letter_code
_entity_poly.pdbx_strand_id
1 'polypeptide(L)'
;MIAVPVGLTASRLLIAIVAIVFIKSNITPTRQTENMADTPNYDEVPTDYPCVDIASAVGGTQPKFAMVKFEGKFYIPGNTPPERRHDWAYSESLVQHFVKQCPETKRGKRAHMSEHDIIAQYFERAVAAGGRYGTEAQLRWAFRRVAELLGWPVPGVCKEPDQ
;
A
#
# COMPACT_ATOMS: atom_id res chain seq x y z
N MET A 1 33.99 70.58 -18.24
CA MET A 1 33.80 70.45 -19.70
C MET A 1 33.08 69.12 -19.93
N ILE A 2 31.75 69.10 -19.93
CA ILE A 2 30.87 69.10 -21.11
C ILE A 2 31.23 67.98 -22.10
N ALA A 3 30.43 66.90 -22.14
CA ALA A 3 29.68 66.43 -23.33
C ALA A 3 29.17 64.98 -23.15
N VAL A 4 27.88 64.89 -22.80
CA VAL A 4 26.77 64.01 -23.25
C VAL A 4 27.02 62.55 -23.75
N PRO A 5 26.18 61.60 -23.30
CA PRO A 5 26.21 60.16 -23.63
C PRO A 5 25.33 59.79 -24.83
N VAL A 6 25.56 58.63 -25.44
CA VAL A 6 24.65 58.04 -26.44
C VAL A 6 24.49 56.54 -26.20
N GLY A 7 23.24 56.12 -25.98
CA GLY A 7 22.76 54.83 -26.48
C GLY A 7 22.51 53.72 -25.47
N LEU A 8 21.37 53.77 -24.77
CA LEU A 8 20.45 52.62 -24.79
C LEU A 8 19.03 53.08 -24.47
N THR A 9 18.25 53.21 -25.53
CA THR A 9 16.88 53.69 -25.55
C THR A 9 15.86 52.56 -25.31
N ALA A 10 14.84 52.95 -24.56
CA ALA A 10 13.43 52.62 -24.73
C ALA A 10 12.87 51.26 -24.26
N SER A 11 11.82 51.42 -23.45
CA SER A 11 10.62 50.58 -23.39
C SER A 11 10.61 49.40 -22.42
N ARG A 12 10.87 49.76 -21.16
CA ARG A 12 10.05 49.34 -20.01
C ARG A 12 8.63 49.94 -20.08
N LEU A 13 7.90 49.68 -21.16
CA LEU A 13 6.52 50.17 -21.34
C LEU A 13 5.66 49.15 -22.10
N LEU A 14 5.63 47.92 -21.60
CA LEU A 14 4.63 46.91 -22.01
C LEU A 14 3.96 46.27 -20.78
N ILE A 15 3.80 47.08 -19.74
CA ILE A 15 2.95 46.83 -18.57
C ILE A 15 1.88 47.92 -18.62
N ALA A 16 0.85 47.79 -19.47
CA ALA A 16 -0.33 48.68 -19.42
C ALA A 16 -1.53 48.34 -20.35
N ILE A 17 -1.48 47.38 -21.30
CA ILE A 17 -2.56 47.23 -22.32
C ILE A 17 -3.20 45.83 -22.38
N VAL A 18 -3.20 45.07 -21.27
CA VAL A 18 -4.04 43.84 -21.17
C VAL A 18 -4.85 43.83 -19.87
N ALA A 19 -5.19 45.01 -19.37
CA ALA A 19 -6.24 45.20 -18.40
C ALA A 19 -7.29 46.09 -19.06
N ILE A 20 -8.57 45.74 -18.93
CA ILE A 20 -9.74 46.42 -19.50
C ILE A 20 -10.06 45.96 -20.93
N VAL A 21 -10.72 44.81 -21.07
CA VAL A 21 -11.95 44.56 -21.84
C VAL A 21 -12.20 43.05 -21.84
N PHE A 22 -12.86 42.52 -20.80
CA PHE A 22 -13.99 41.60 -20.98
C PHE A 22 -14.73 41.45 -19.65
N ILE A 23 -15.70 42.34 -19.47
CA ILE A 23 -16.66 42.36 -18.39
C ILE A 23 -17.71 41.27 -18.66
N LYS A 24 -18.00 40.48 -17.62
CA LYS A 24 -19.25 39.73 -17.35
C LYS A 24 -19.75 38.78 -18.45
N SER A 25 -19.58 37.49 -18.18
CA SER A 25 -20.69 36.55 -18.30
C SER A 25 -20.66 35.65 -17.07
N ASN A 26 -21.68 35.84 -16.22
CA ASN A 26 -22.00 34.97 -15.10
C ASN A 26 -22.25 33.56 -15.65
N ILE A 27 -21.25 32.69 -15.54
CA ILE A 27 -21.46 31.26 -15.73
C ILE A 27 -21.85 30.70 -14.38
N THR A 28 -23.14 30.40 -14.27
CA THR A 28 -23.79 29.61 -13.23
C THR A 28 -22.86 28.47 -12.78
N PRO A 29 -22.66 28.22 -11.48
CA PRO A 29 -22.06 26.98 -11.04
C PRO A 29 -23.06 25.87 -11.36
N THR A 30 -22.88 25.22 -12.50
CA THR A 30 -23.48 23.92 -12.75
C THR A 30 -22.93 23.00 -11.67
N ARG A 31 -23.74 22.79 -10.63
CA ARG A 31 -23.57 21.77 -9.61
C ARG A 31 -23.35 20.46 -10.34
N GLN A 32 -22.08 20.07 -10.52
CA GLN A 32 -21.75 18.75 -10.99
C GLN A 32 -22.14 17.77 -9.89
N THR A 33 -23.35 17.25 -10.00
CA THR A 33 -23.73 15.97 -9.45
C THR A 33 -23.04 14.88 -10.28
N GLU A 34 -21.75 14.71 -10.06
CA GLU A 34 -21.02 13.49 -10.39
C GLU A 34 -20.54 12.87 -9.07
N ASN A 35 -21.50 12.56 -8.19
CA ASN A 35 -21.28 11.59 -7.12
C ASN A 35 -21.69 10.21 -7.65
N MET A 36 -20.98 9.72 -8.66
CA MET A 36 -20.99 8.29 -8.96
C MET A 36 -19.78 7.74 -8.20
N ALA A 37 -20.06 7.15 -7.04
CA ALA A 37 -19.04 6.63 -6.14
C ALA A 37 -18.04 5.76 -6.91
N ASP A 38 -16.79 6.21 -6.98
CA ASP A 38 -15.65 5.32 -7.16
C ASP A 38 -15.55 4.49 -5.87
N THR A 39 -16.48 3.55 -5.72
CA THR A 39 -16.47 2.63 -4.58
C THR A 39 -15.24 1.78 -4.79
N PRO A 40 -14.21 1.86 -3.92
CA PRO A 40 -12.99 1.12 -4.15
C PRO A 40 -13.33 -0.36 -4.22
N ASN A 41 -12.98 -1.03 -5.31
CA ASN A 41 -13.23 -2.46 -5.42
C ASN A 41 -12.40 -3.21 -4.37
N TYR A 42 -13.07 -3.69 -3.31
CA TYR A 42 -12.45 -4.45 -2.23
C TYR A 42 -12.39 -5.96 -2.52
N ASP A 43 -13.00 -6.41 -3.62
CA ASP A 43 -13.04 -7.83 -4.03
C ASP A 43 -11.71 -8.31 -4.63
N GLU A 44 -10.71 -7.42 -4.77
CA GLU A 44 -9.36 -7.78 -5.21
C GLU A 44 -8.61 -8.62 -4.18
N VAL A 45 -8.99 -8.56 -2.90
CA VAL A 45 -8.31 -9.29 -1.83
C VAL A 45 -8.69 -10.78 -1.88
N PRO A 46 -7.71 -11.70 -1.97
CA PRO A 46 -7.98 -13.13 -1.95
C PRO A 46 -8.69 -13.58 -0.67
N THR A 47 -9.59 -14.55 -0.81
CA THR A 47 -10.34 -15.12 0.33
C THR A 47 -9.43 -15.88 1.30
N ASP A 48 -8.30 -16.42 0.82
CA ASP A 48 -7.31 -17.13 1.62
C ASP A 48 -6.32 -16.20 2.35
N TYR A 49 -6.42 -14.87 2.15
CA TYR A 49 -5.60 -13.93 2.90
C TYR A 49 -6.00 -13.96 4.39
N PRO A 50 -5.05 -14.04 5.34
CA PRO A 50 -5.38 -14.19 6.75
C PRO A 50 -6.06 -12.94 7.33
N CYS A 51 -6.99 -13.17 8.27
CA CYS A 51 -7.56 -12.10 9.09
C CYS A 51 -6.62 -11.77 10.25
N VAL A 52 -6.62 -10.51 10.68
CA VAL A 52 -5.86 -10.05 11.85
C VAL A 52 -6.71 -10.22 13.11
N ASP A 53 -6.23 -10.98 14.08
CA ASP A 53 -6.90 -11.07 15.38
C ASP A 53 -6.43 -9.96 16.31
N ILE A 54 -7.29 -8.95 16.53
CA ILE A 54 -7.01 -7.87 17.48
C ILE A 54 -7.71 -8.14 18.81
N ALA A 55 -6.92 -8.47 19.83
CA ALA A 55 -7.41 -8.57 21.19
C ALA A 55 -7.88 -7.20 21.68
N SER A 56 -9.15 -7.11 22.07
CA SER A 56 -9.75 -5.89 22.62
C SER A 56 -10.11 -6.09 24.08
N ALA A 57 -9.60 -5.22 24.96
CA ALA A 57 -9.96 -5.20 26.37
C ALA A 57 -11.07 -4.17 26.61
N VAL A 58 -12.29 -4.65 26.86
CA VAL A 58 -13.45 -3.80 27.16
C VAL A 58 -13.83 -3.96 28.62
N GLY A 59 -13.88 -2.86 29.37
CA GLY A 59 -14.21 -2.88 30.79
C GLY A 59 -15.65 -3.29 31.12
N GLY A 60 -15.82 -3.84 32.32
CA GLY A 60 -17.11 -4.27 32.88
C GLY A 60 -17.18 -5.78 33.11
N THR A 61 -18.21 -6.22 33.83
CA THR A 61 -18.43 -7.63 34.21
C THR A 61 -19.15 -8.45 33.14
N GLN A 62 -19.81 -7.80 32.17
CA GLN A 62 -20.48 -8.48 31.07
C GLN A 62 -19.50 -8.80 29.93
N PRO A 63 -19.60 -9.98 29.29
CA PRO A 63 -18.81 -10.30 28.11
C PRO A 63 -19.16 -9.35 26.96
N LYS A 64 -18.14 -8.72 26.38
CA LYS A 64 -18.24 -7.75 25.29
C LYS A 64 -17.15 -8.03 24.27
N PHE A 65 -17.44 -7.76 23.01
CA PHE A 65 -16.46 -7.80 21.92
C PHE A 65 -16.49 -6.45 21.18
N ALA A 66 -15.34 -6.04 20.65
CA ALA A 66 -15.22 -4.81 19.89
C ALA A 66 -15.50 -5.07 18.41
N MET A 67 -16.24 -4.17 17.77
CA MET A 67 -16.47 -4.21 16.33
C MET A 67 -16.39 -2.80 15.73
N VAL A 68 -16.03 -2.74 14.46
CA VAL A 68 -16.05 -1.53 13.64
C VAL A 68 -17.18 -1.65 12.63
N LYS A 69 -17.99 -0.59 12.48
CA LYS A 69 -19.05 -0.53 11.47
C LYS A 69 -18.52 0.09 10.18
N PHE A 70 -18.64 -0.63 9.07
CA PHE A 70 -18.29 -0.14 7.73
C PHE A 70 -19.39 -0.55 6.74
N GLU A 71 -19.89 0.40 5.95
CA GLU A 71 -20.96 0.19 4.96
C GLU A 71 -22.18 -0.61 5.48
N GLY A 72 -22.58 -0.35 6.72
CA GLY A 72 -23.73 -1.03 7.35
C GLY A 72 -23.45 -2.45 7.87
N LYS A 73 -22.26 -2.98 7.66
CA LYS A 73 -21.79 -4.26 8.22
C LYS A 73 -20.85 -4.03 9.39
N PHE A 74 -20.70 -5.05 10.24
CA PHE A 74 -19.80 -5.01 11.39
C PHE A 74 -18.63 -5.96 11.17
N TYR A 75 -17.42 -5.48 11.43
CA TYR A 75 -16.17 -6.21 11.24
C TYR A 75 -15.37 -6.21 12.54
N ILE A 76 -14.49 -7.19 12.69
CA ILE A 76 -13.44 -7.15 13.72
C ILE A 76 -12.50 -5.99 13.37
N PRO A 77 -12.05 -5.18 14.35
CA PRO A 77 -11.07 -4.12 14.11
C PRO A 77 -9.86 -4.65 13.33
N GLY A 78 -9.37 -3.90 12.34
CA GLY A 78 -8.26 -4.32 11.47
C GLY A 78 -8.66 -5.24 10.31
N ASN A 79 -9.92 -5.68 10.24
CA ASN A 79 -10.43 -6.54 9.16
C ASN A 79 -11.54 -5.86 8.35
N THR A 80 -11.68 -4.54 8.42
CA THR A 80 -12.59 -3.86 7.50
C THR A 80 -12.08 -4.01 6.05
N PRO A 81 -12.95 -4.03 5.03
CA PRO A 81 -12.54 -4.13 3.63
C PRO A 81 -11.40 -3.19 3.20
N PRO A 82 -11.39 -1.89 3.57
CA PRO A 82 -10.27 -1.01 3.24
C PRO A 82 -8.97 -1.34 3.99
N GLU A 83 -9.03 -1.69 5.28
CA GLU A 83 -7.85 -2.09 6.06
C GLU A 83 -7.23 -3.37 5.49
N ARG A 84 -8.08 -4.37 5.23
CA ARG A 84 -7.65 -5.65 4.67
C ARG A 84 -7.02 -5.48 3.29
N ARG A 85 -7.57 -4.61 2.44
CA ARG A 85 -6.98 -4.27 1.14
C ARG A 85 -5.62 -3.62 1.29
N HIS A 86 -5.47 -2.71 2.25
CA HIS A 86 -4.21 -2.03 2.52
C HIS A 86 -3.12 -3.03 2.96
N ASP A 87 -3.44 -3.91 3.91
CA ASP A 87 -2.54 -4.93 4.42
C ASP A 87 -2.15 -5.95 3.34
N TRP A 88 -3.12 -6.36 2.52
CA TRP A 88 -2.86 -7.22 1.37
C TRP A 88 -1.93 -6.55 0.35
N ALA A 89 -2.16 -5.29 -0.01
CA ALA A 89 -1.30 -4.56 -0.94
C ALA A 89 0.14 -4.44 -0.43
N TYR A 90 0.31 -4.24 0.89
CA TYR A 90 1.62 -4.26 1.52
C TYR A 90 2.26 -5.65 1.42
N SER A 91 1.51 -6.70 1.74
CA SER A 91 1.96 -8.09 1.65
C SER A 91 2.36 -8.46 0.22
N GLU A 92 1.60 -8.02 -0.78
CA GLU A 92 1.90 -8.22 -2.20
C GLU A 92 3.21 -7.52 -2.60
N SER A 93 3.45 -6.29 -2.12
CA SER A 93 4.73 -5.61 -2.36
C SER A 93 5.93 -6.38 -1.78
N LEU A 94 5.74 -7.02 -0.63
CA LEU A 94 6.73 -7.89 0.01
C LEU A 94 7.00 -9.15 -0.85
N VAL A 95 5.93 -9.77 -1.36
CA VAL A 95 6.02 -10.92 -2.29
C VAL A 95 6.85 -10.54 -3.51
N GLN A 96 6.52 -9.44 -4.17
CA GLN A 96 7.24 -8.99 -5.37
C GLN A 96 8.72 -8.68 -5.10
N HIS A 97 9.04 -8.18 -3.91
CA HIS A 97 10.43 -7.97 -3.49
C HIS A 97 11.18 -9.31 -3.35
N PHE A 98 10.61 -10.29 -2.65
CA PHE A 98 11.26 -11.59 -2.43
C PHE A 98 11.32 -12.48 -3.67
N VAL A 99 10.34 -12.40 -4.57
CA VAL A 99 10.38 -13.09 -5.87
C VAL A 99 11.62 -12.67 -6.67
N LYS A 100 12.05 -11.40 -6.58
CA LYS A 100 13.29 -10.93 -7.23
C LYS A 100 14.53 -11.34 -6.44
N GLN A 101 14.49 -11.19 -5.12
CA GLN A 101 15.67 -11.39 -4.27
C GLN A 101 16.08 -12.87 -4.11
N CYS A 102 15.13 -13.81 -4.06
CA CYS A 102 15.43 -15.22 -3.81
C CYS A 102 16.27 -15.85 -4.94
N PRO A 103 15.91 -15.70 -6.23
CA PRO A 103 16.73 -16.21 -7.34
C PRO A 103 18.11 -15.55 -7.44
N GLU A 104 18.20 -14.23 -7.21
CA GLU A 104 19.47 -13.51 -7.19
C GLU A 104 20.42 -14.07 -6.13
N THR A 105 19.88 -14.35 -4.94
CA THR A 105 20.64 -14.88 -3.83
C THR A 105 21.07 -16.33 -4.06
N LYS A 106 20.21 -17.15 -4.68
CA LYS A 106 20.53 -18.50 -5.12
C LYS A 106 21.64 -18.51 -6.18
N ARG A 107 21.68 -17.54 -7.09
CA ARG A 107 22.76 -17.43 -8.09
C ARG A 107 24.07 -16.93 -7.51
N GLY A 108 24.02 -16.16 -6.43
CA GLY A 108 25.20 -15.56 -5.79
C GLY A 108 25.62 -16.27 -4.50
N LYS A 109 25.37 -15.61 -3.37
CA LYS A 109 25.93 -15.96 -2.05
C LYS A 109 25.45 -17.31 -1.50
N ARG A 110 24.29 -17.81 -1.93
CA ARG A 110 23.66 -19.02 -1.38
C ARG A 110 23.44 -20.11 -2.45
N ALA A 111 24.32 -20.19 -3.43
CA ALA A 111 24.26 -21.22 -4.47
C ALA A 111 24.21 -22.66 -3.91
N HIS A 112 24.84 -22.90 -2.77
CA HIS A 112 24.89 -24.19 -2.10
C HIS A 112 23.61 -24.56 -1.32
N MET A 113 22.72 -23.62 -1.01
CA MET A 113 21.49 -23.90 -0.24
C MET A 113 20.35 -24.35 -1.16
N SER A 114 19.47 -25.21 -0.67
CA SER A 114 18.26 -25.56 -1.42
C SER A 114 17.31 -24.35 -1.51
N GLU A 115 16.47 -24.33 -2.53
CA GLU A 115 15.44 -23.30 -2.74
C GLU A 115 14.48 -23.23 -1.54
N HIS A 116 14.14 -24.39 -0.98
CA HIS A 116 13.38 -24.54 0.27
C HIS A 116 14.04 -23.78 1.43
N ASP A 117 15.34 -24.00 1.66
CA ASP A 117 16.05 -23.41 2.81
C ASP A 117 16.24 -21.91 2.65
N ILE A 118 16.35 -21.41 1.41
CA ILE A 118 16.42 -19.98 1.14
C ILE A 118 15.12 -19.30 1.55
N ILE A 119 13.97 -19.83 1.15
CA ILE A 119 12.66 -19.28 1.53
C ILE A 119 12.48 -19.37 3.05
N ALA A 120 12.77 -20.53 3.66
CA ALA A 120 12.66 -20.72 5.10
C ALA A 120 13.51 -19.70 5.88
N GLN A 121 14.75 -19.46 5.47
CA GLN A 121 15.62 -18.49 6.11
C GLN A 121 15.10 -17.05 5.99
N TYR A 122 14.48 -16.68 4.87
CA TYR A 122 13.88 -15.36 4.73
C TYR A 122 12.62 -15.20 5.58
N PHE A 123 11.79 -16.24 5.66
CA PHE A 123 10.64 -16.28 6.56
C PHE A 123 11.06 -16.11 8.01
N GLU A 124 12.01 -16.91 8.51
CA GLU A 124 12.50 -16.80 9.89
C GLU A 124 13.06 -15.41 10.21
N ARG A 125 13.78 -14.79 9.26
CA ARG A 125 14.27 -13.41 9.42
C ARG A 125 13.15 -12.38 9.46
N ALA A 126 12.09 -12.57 8.68
CA ALA A 126 10.93 -11.69 8.70
C ALA A 126 10.16 -11.81 10.02
N VAL A 127 9.99 -13.03 10.54
CA VAL A 127 9.39 -13.28 11.86
C VAL A 127 10.24 -12.71 12.98
N ALA A 128 11.56 -12.92 12.94
CA ALA A 128 12.51 -12.38 13.92
C ALA A 128 12.54 -10.84 13.93
N ALA A 129 12.07 -10.17 12.86
CA ALA A 129 11.91 -8.72 12.83
C ALA A 129 10.72 -8.21 13.66
N GLY A 130 10.02 -9.08 14.38
CA GLY A 130 9.08 -8.70 15.46
C GLY A 130 7.84 -7.96 14.96
N GLY A 131 7.31 -8.35 13.80
CA GLY A 131 6.08 -7.77 13.26
C GLY A 131 6.27 -6.55 12.35
N ARG A 132 7.52 -6.17 12.03
CA ARG A 132 7.81 -5.06 11.10
C ARG A 132 7.15 -5.21 9.72
N TYR A 133 6.95 -6.45 9.28
CA TYR A 133 6.44 -6.78 7.96
C TYR A 133 5.01 -7.35 7.98
N GLY A 134 4.33 -7.31 9.13
CA GLY A 134 3.01 -7.90 9.34
C GLY A 134 3.00 -9.03 10.36
N THR A 135 1.82 -9.60 10.57
CA THR A 135 1.62 -10.76 11.45
C THR A 135 2.27 -12.01 10.87
N GLU A 136 2.55 -13.00 11.71
CA GLU A 136 3.14 -14.26 11.26
C GLU A 136 2.26 -14.98 10.23
N ALA A 137 0.94 -14.94 10.40
CA ALA A 137 0.00 -15.52 9.44
C ALA A 137 0.11 -14.84 8.05
N GLN A 138 0.15 -13.50 8.02
CA GLN A 138 0.35 -12.74 6.78
C GLN A 138 1.69 -13.05 6.12
N LEU A 139 2.75 -13.21 6.91
CA LEU A 139 4.06 -13.62 6.41
C LEU A 139 4.04 -15.04 5.83
N ARG A 140 3.40 -16.01 6.49
CA ARG A 140 3.24 -17.37 5.93
C ARG A 140 2.52 -17.34 4.60
N TRP A 141 1.42 -16.58 4.50
CA TRP A 141 0.70 -16.37 3.25
C TRP A 141 1.62 -15.77 2.16
N ALA A 142 2.37 -14.72 2.49
CA ALA A 142 3.27 -14.07 1.54
C ALA A 142 4.38 -15.02 1.05
N PHE A 143 5.04 -15.75 1.95
CA PHE A 143 6.13 -16.66 1.55
C PHE A 143 5.63 -17.92 0.83
N ARG A 144 4.40 -18.39 1.13
CA ARG A 144 3.71 -19.39 0.30
C ARG A 144 3.51 -18.88 -1.12
N ARG A 145 3.04 -17.63 -1.26
CA ARG A 145 2.84 -16.99 -2.56
C ARG A 145 4.14 -16.81 -3.34
N VAL A 146 5.24 -16.46 -2.65
CA VAL A 146 6.58 -16.38 -3.27
C VAL A 146 7.01 -17.74 -3.83
N ALA A 147 6.84 -18.82 -3.05
CA ALA A 147 7.17 -20.18 -3.50
C ALA A 147 6.34 -20.58 -4.73
N GLU A 148 5.04 -20.30 -4.73
CA GLU A 148 4.15 -20.54 -5.87
C GLU A 148 4.61 -19.79 -7.13
N LEU A 149 4.90 -18.49 -7.01
CA LEU A 149 5.33 -17.65 -8.15
C LEU A 149 6.69 -18.07 -8.71
N LEU A 150 7.59 -18.59 -7.87
CA LEU A 150 8.90 -19.08 -8.28
C LEU A 150 8.87 -20.55 -8.74
N GLY A 151 7.77 -21.27 -8.52
CA GLY A 151 7.69 -22.72 -8.75
C GLY A 151 8.58 -23.53 -7.80
N TRP A 152 8.86 -23.00 -6.61
CA TRP A 152 9.74 -23.61 -5.61
C TRP A 152 8.95 -24.42 -4.56
N PRO A 153 9.58 -25.38 -3.89
CA PRO A 153 8.94 -26.13 -2.82
C PRO A 153 8.60 -25.23 -1.62
N VAL A 154 7.34 -25.26 -1.17
CA VAL A 154 6.87 -24.49 -0.01
C VAL A 154 7.46 -25.08 1.28
N PRO A 155 8.17 -24.28 2.10
CA PRO A 155 8.71 -24.77 3.35
C PRO A 155 7.65 -25.16 4.37
N GLY A 156 7.94 -26.18 5.19
CA GLY A 156 7.03 -26.61 6.26
C GLY A 156 6.66 -25.48 7.22
N VAL A 157 7.61 -24.57 7.50
CA VAL A 157 7.39 -23.39 8.35
C VAL A 157 6.39 -22.37 7.76
N CYS A 158 6.20 -22.39 6.44
CA CYS A 158 5.25 -21.52 5.74
C CYS A 158 3.89 -22.19 5.51
N LYS A 159 3.73 -23.47 5.89
CA LYS A 159 2.43 -24.13 5.89
C LYS A 159 1.61 -23.60 7.06
N GLU A 160 0.29 -23.61 6.91
CA GLU A 160 -0.59 -23.35 8.05
C GLU A 160 -0.23 -24.29 9.19
N PRO A 161 -0.20 -23.79 10.44
CA PRO A 161 -0.05 -24.69 11.56
C PRO A 161 -1.26 -25.63 11.54
N ASP A 162 -1.02 -26.94 11.47
CA ASP A 162 -2.07 -27.94 11.64
C ASP A 162 -2.85 -27.58 12.92
N GLN A 163 -4.14 -27.24 12.75
CA GLN A 163 -5.06 -26.94 13.86
C GLN A 163 -5.41 -28.20 14.64
#